data_AF-A0AAD1B9E4-F1
#
_entry.id   AF-A0AAD1B9E4-F1
#
_cell.length_a   1.000
_cell.length_b   1.000
_cell.length_c   1.000
_cell.angle_alpha   90.00
_cell.angle_beta   90.00
_cell.angle_gamma   90.00
#
_symmetry.space_group_name_H-M   'P 1'
#
loop_
_entity.id
_entity.type
_entity.pdbx_description
1 polymer ?
#
loop_
_entity_poly.entity_id
_entity_poly.type
_entity_poly.pdbx_seq_one_letter_code
_entity_poly.pdbx_strand_id
1 'polypeptide(L)'
;MTITVEQEQEIRRLLTANVSERRIQESVGASRRQVQNIKKMISKEEDHNPLASDLGRTMTRTDAIKALLALSTRPEGVRYSEMWPTLRALFGMCKDDKTGVFKLNMTDDQLRYLKKQTGEAAEAMGKEALFIPEWLPRQAPVAANDMLVMLAGNLQDRAQEYASDFMSCFPDTSSKHIFNELICLAFARATPEPVETRCNRNAATAQALQQRLGHRPGYQVANEPFPDIPELDQLCI
;
A
#
# COMPACT_ATOMS: atom_id res chain seq x y z
N MET A 1 32.83 -29.88 -25.12
CA MET A 1 31.95 -30.95 -25.63
C MET A 1 30.60 -30.34 -25.96
N THR A 2 30.18 -30.45 -27.22
CA THR A 2 28.85 -30.07 -27.70
C THR A 2 27.84 -31.14 -27.29
N ILE A 3 26.68 -30.72 -26.77
CA ILE A 3 25.58 -31.63 -26.42
C ILE A 3 24.95 -32.16 -27.71
N THR A 4 24.64 -33.46 -27.74
CA THR A 4 23.91 -34.04 -28.86
C THR A 4 22.43 -33.71 -28.77
N VAL A 5 21.72 -33.70 -29.90
CA VAL A 5 20.28 -33.40 -29.96
C VAL A 5 19.47 -34.34 -29.05
N GLU A 6 19.86 -35.61 -28.97
CA GLU A 6 19.23 -36.62 -28.10
C GLU A 6 19.42 -36.31 -26.61
N GLN A 7 20.62 -35.86 -26.22
CA GLN A 7 20.91 -35.44 -24.85
C GLN A 7 20.12 -34.18 -24.47
N GLU A 8 19.94 -33.23 -25.39
CA GLU A 8 19.11 -32.05 -25.16
C GLU A 8 17.63 -32.43 -24.92
N GLN A 9 17.08 -33.33 -25.74
CA GLN A 9 15.70 -33.79 -25.60
C GLN A 9 15.45 -34.50 -24.27
N GLU A 10 16.37 -35.34 -23.83
CA GLU A 10 16.24 -36.04 -22.55
C GLU A 10 16.38 -35.08 -21.35
N ILE A 11 17.27 -34.09 -21.43
CA ILE A 11 17.35 -33.01 -20.42
C ILE A 11 16.03 -32.25 -20.34
N ARG A 12 15.42 -31.89 -21.48
CA ARG A 12 14.13 -31.20 -21.50
C ARG A 12 13.04 -32.05 -20.84
N ARG A 13 12.95 -33.34 -21.17
CA ARG A 13 11.99 -34.27 -20.56
C ARG A 13 12.15 -34.39 -19.05
N LEU A 14 13.38 -34.53 -18.56
CA LEU A 14 13.67 -34.65 -17.12
C LEU A 14 13.40 -33.35 -16.35
N LEU A 15 13.63 -32.19 -16.97
CA LEU A 15 13.28 -30.89 -16.40
C LEU A 15 11.76 -30.70 -16.27
N THR A 16 10.98 -31.10 -17.28
CA THR A 16 9.51 -31.07 -17.21
C THR A 16 8.97 -32.02 -16.13
N ALA A 17 9.68 -33.13 -15.86
CA ALA A 17 9.36 -34.07 -14.78
C ALA A 17 9.83 -33.62 -13.39
N ASN A 18 10.30 -32.37 -13.22
CA ASN A 18 10.80 -31.80 -11.96
C ASN A 18 11.95 -32.59 -11.30
N VAL A 19 12.76 -33.28 -12.09
CA VAL A 19 13.96 -33.97 -11.58
C VAL A 19 15.05 -32.94 -11.24
N SER A 20 15.79 -33.16 -10.16
CA SER A 20 16.83 -32.22 -9.71
C SER A 20 17.99 -32.11 -10.71
N GLU A 21 18.50 -30.89 -10.90
CA GLU A 21 19.59 -30.60 -11.86
C GLU A 21 20.85 -31.45 -11.63
N ARG A 22 21.12 -31.83 -10.38
CA ARG A 22 22.24 -32.71 -10.02
C ARG A 22 22.03 -34.13 -10.56
N ARG A 23 20.81 -34.65 -10.43
CA ARG A 23 20.46 -35.99 -10.92
C ARG A 23 20.46 -36.05 -12.45
N ILE A 24 20.07 -34.95 -13.11
CA ILE A 24 20.13 -34.80 -14.58
C ILE A 24 21.58 -34.79 -15.08
N GLN A 25 22.49 -34.14 -14.36
CA GLN A 25 23.93 -34.16 -14.69
C GLN A 25 24.50 -35.58 -14.59
N GLU A 26 24.15 -36.29 -13.52
CA GLU A 26 24.60 -37.66 -13.27
C GLU A 26 24.03 -38.64 -14.32
N SER A 27 22.78 -38.46 -14.76
CA SER A 27 22.12 -39.38 -15.70
C SER A 27 22.45 -39.13 -17.17
N VAL A 28 22.60 -37.86 -17.59
CA VAL A 28 22.83 -37.50 -19.00
C VAL A 28 24.30 -37.23 -19.30
N GLY A 29 25.14 -37.06 -18.28
CA GLY A 29 26.56 -36.71 -18.44
C GLY A 29 26.78 -35.27 -18.93
N ALA A 30 25.75 -34.42 -18.86
CA ALA A 30 25.83 -33.01 -19.25
C ALA A 30 26.38 -32.14 -18.11
N SER A 31 27.10 -31.07 -18.45
CA SER A 31 27.60 -30.14 -17.44
C SER A 31 26.47 -29.30 -16.83
N ARG A 32 26.64 -28.88 -15.57
CA ARG A 32 25.70 -27.98 -14.87
C ARG A 32 25.33 -26.74 -15.71
N ARG A 33 26.31 -26.12 -16.36
CA ARG A 33 26.12 -24.92 -17.19
C ARG A 33 25.20 -25.19 -18.38
N GLN A 34 25.29 -26.38 -18.97
CA GLN A 34 24.47 -26.76 -20.10
C GLN A 34 23.02 -27.06 -19.68
N VAL A 35 22.83 -27.81 -18.60
CA VAL A 35 21.48 -28.06 -18.03
C VAL A 35 20.80 -26.73 -17.67
N GLN A 36 21.53 -25.78 -17.08
CA GLN A 36 21.02 -24.45 -16.77
C GLN A 36 20.68 -23.62 -18.02
N ASN A 37 21.47 -23.71 -19.09
CA ASN A 37 21.16 -23.01 -20.34
C ASN A 37 19.89 -23.57 -20.99
N ILE A 38 19.72 -24.90 -21.02
CA ILE A 38 18.52 -25.55 -21.56
C ILE A 38 17.30 -25.20 -20.71
N LYS A 39 17.42 -25.22 -19.38
CA LYS A 39 16.35 -24.78 -18.46
C LYS A 39 15.94 -23.33 -18.72
N LYS A 40 16.91 -22.42 -18.92
CA LYS A 40 16.64 -21.02 -19.27
C LYS A 40 15.97 -20.87 -20.63
N MET A 41 16.24 -21.76 -21.58
CA MET A 41 15.57 -21.77 -22.89
C MET A 41 14.12 -22.25 -22.77
N ILE A 42 13.86 -23.32 -22.00
CA ILE A 42 12.49 -23.78 -21.73
C ILE A 42 11.66 -22.69 -21.03
N SER A 43 12.20 -22.06 -19.99
CA SER A 43 11.50 -20.97 -19.30
C SER A 43 11.24 -19.75 -20.18
N LYS A 44 12.01 -19.56 -21.27
CA LYS A 44 11.75 -18.51 -22.27
C LYS A 44 10.71 -18.92 -23.30
N GLU A 45 10.62 -20.21 -23.65
CA GLU A 45 9.64 -20.76 -24.59
C GLU A 45 8.23 -20.89 -23.95
N GLU A 46 8.16 -21.23 -22.66
CA GLU A 46 6.90 -21.32 -21.90
C GLU A 46 6.27 -19.96 -21.56
N ASP A 47 7.00 -18.86 -21.72
CA ASP A 47 6.54 -17.48 -21.43
C ASP A 47 5.67 -16.88 -22.56
N HIS A 48 5.35 -17.67 -23.60
CA HIS A 48 4.36 -17.30 -24.62
C HIS A 48 2.93 -17.43 -24.07
N ASN A 49 2.62 -16.65 -23.05
CA ASN A 49 1.24 -16.38 -22.66
C ASN A 49 0.68 -15.29 -23.61
N PRO A 50 -0.33 -15.59 -24.46
CA PRO A 50 -0.90 -14.63 -25.40
C PRO A 50 -1.58 -13.44 -24.71
N LEU A 51 -1.80 -13.49 -23.39
CA LEU A 51 -2.29 -12.37 -22.57
C LEU A 51 -1.17 -11.52 -21.94
N ALA A 52 0.10 -11.96 -22.03
CA ALA A 52 1.22 -11.20 -21.49
C ALA A 52 1.57 -9.96 -22.34
N SER A 53 1.12 -9.89 -23.61
CA SER A 53 1.35 -8.71 -24.45
C SER A 53 0.71 -7.45 -23.86
N ASP A 54 -0.38 -7.60 -23.10
CA ASP A 54 -1.17 -6.47 -22.56
C ASP A 54 -0.62 -5.89 -21.24
N LEU A 55 0.44 -6.51 -20.69
CA LEU A 55 1.12 -6.06 -19.47
C LEU A 55 2.45 -5.37 -19.77
N GLY A 56 2.94 -5.47 -21.01
CA GLY A 56 4.17 -4.83 -21.48
C GLY A 56 4.03 -3.33 -21.72
N ARG A 57 5.16 -2.67 -21.97
CA ARG A 57 5.20 -1.25 -22.38
C ARG A 57 4.80 -1.13 -23.84
N THR A 58 3.85 -0.25 -24.12
CA THR A 58 3.32 0.01 -25.46
C THR A 58 3.54 1.45 -25.92
N MET A 59 4.02 2.32 -25.04
CA MET A 59 4.20 3.75 -25.30
C MET A 59 5.63 4.21 -25.01
N THR A 60 6.16 5.09 -25.86
CA THR A 60 7.47 5.72 -25.61
C THR A 60 7.35 6.82 -24.56
N ARG A 61 8.46 7.22 -23.95
CA ARG A 61 8.47 8.33 -22.98
C ARG A 61 8.02 9.65 -23.63
N THR A 62 8.44 9.91 -24.86
CA THR A 62 8.08 11.13 -25.59
C THR A 62 6.58 11.20 -25.84
N ASP A 63 5.97 10.09 -26.26
CA ASP A 63 4.52 10.01 -26.47
C ASP A 63 3.74 10.17 -25.16
N ALA A 64 4.26 9.59 -24.07
CA ALA A 64 3.65 9.74 -22.76
C ALA A 64 3.70 11.18 -22.26
N ILE A 65 4.83 11.88 -22.42
CA ILE A 65 4.94 13.31 -22.09
C ILE A 65 3.93 14.11 -22.91
N LYS A 66 3.83 13.85 -24.22
CA LYS A 66 2.86 14.54 -25.09
C LYS A 66 1.41 14.28 -24.66
N ALA A 67 1.07 13.05 -24.30
CA ALA A 67 -0.27 12.70 -23.82
C ALA A 67 -0.60 13.37 -22.48
N LEU A 68 0.34 13.33 -21.52
CA LEU A 68 0.19 13.99 -20.22
C LEU A 68 0.14 15.51 -20.35
N LEU A 69 0.89 16.09 -21.28
CA LEU A 69 0.87 17.52 -21.57
C LEU A 69 -0.53 17.96 -22.02
N ALA A 70 -1.15 17.20 -22.93
CA ALA A 70 -2.51 17.47 -23.40
C ALA A 70 -3.60 17.32 -22.31
N LEU A 71 -3.34 16.51 -21.28
CA LEU A 71 -4.24 16.33 -20.13
C LEU A 71 -4.04 17.43 -19.08
N SER A 72 -2.79 17.68 -18.71
CA SER A 72 -2.42 18.56 -17.60
C SER A 72 -2.56 20.05 -17.92
N THR A 73 -2.53 20.45 -19.20
CA THR A 73 -2.69 21.87 -19.61
C THR A 73 -4.15 22.28 -19.81
N ARG A 74 -5.10 21.40 -19.48
CA ARG A 74 -6.53 21.72 -19.49
C ARG A 74 -6.89 22.61 -18.30
N PRO A 75 -7.95 23.44 -18.38
CA PRO A 75 -8.40 24.26 -17.27
C PRO A 75 -8.66 23.45 -15.98
N GLU A 76 -9.14 22.21 -16.12
CA GLU A 76 -9.49 21.35 -14.99
C GLU A 76 -8.31 20.59 -14.36
N GLY A 77 -7.12 20.71 -14.95
CA GLY A 77 -5.95 19.89 -14.62
C GLY A 77 -6.17 18.39 -14.82
N VAL A 78 -5.20 17.59 -14.38
CA VAL A 78 -5.24 16.12 -14.48
C VAL A 78 -5.09 15.45 -13.12
N ARG A 79 -5.95 14.46 -12.86
CA ARG A 79 -5.90 13.56 -11.70
C ARG A 79 -5.06 12.32 -11.98
N TYR A 80 -4.63 11.63 -10.92
CA TYR A 80 -3.84 10.42 -11.07
C TYR A 80 -4.60 9.30 -11.81
N SER A 81 -5.90 9.16 -11.53
CA SER A 81 -6.77 8.20 -12.24
C SER A 81 -6.82 8.44 -13.76
N GLU A 82 -6.81 9.71 -14.19
CA GLU A 82 -6.82 10.10 -15.60
C GLU A 82 -5.45 9.88 -16.28
N MET A 83 -4.36 9.94 -15.52
CA MET A 83 -3.02 9.59 -16.00
C MET A 83 -2.83 8.08 -16.19
N TRP A 84 -3.64 7.26 -15.52
CA TRP A 84 -3.45 5.81 -15.43
C TRP A 84 -3.27 5.11 -16.78
N PRO A 85 -4.06 5.39 -17.84
CA PRO A 85 -3.86 4.74 -19.14
C PRO A 85 -2.47 5.03 -19.73
N THR A 86 -2.01 6.28 -19.62
CA THR A 86 -0.68 6.69 -20.10
C THR A 86 0.43 6.06 -19.28
N LEU A 87 0.27 6.01 -17.95
CA LEU A 87 1.25 5.39 -17.06
C LEU A 87 1.35 3.88 -17.30
N ARG A 88 0.21 3.21 -17.48
CA ARG A 88 0.16 1.77 -17.82
C ARG A 88 0.84 1.51 -19.15
N ALA A 89 0.55 2.30 -20.18
CA ALA A 89 1.15 2.14 -21.51
C ALA A 89 2.67 2.39 -21.48
N LEU A 90 3.15 3.36 -20.70
CA LEU A 90 4.57 3.70 -20.60
C LEU A 90 5.37 2.69 -19.77
N PHE A 91 4.86 2.28 -18.62
CA PHE A 91 5.62 1.51 -17.63
C PHE A 91 5.30 0.02 -17.65
N GLY A 92 4.12 -0.36 -18.12
CA GLY A 92 3.59 -1.72 -18.01
C GLY A 92 3.16 -2.05 -16.58
N MET A 93 2.81 -3.31 -16.36
CA MET A 93 2.43 -3.83 -15.05
C MET A 93 3.40 -4.91 -14.58
N CYS A 94 3.61 -5.00 -13.27
CA CYS A 94 4.33 -6.09 -12.63
C CYS A 94 3.49 -6.68 -11.50
N LYS A 95 3.69 -7.97 -11.21
CA LYS A 95 3.06 -8.62 -10.07
C LYS A 95 3.83 -8.23 -8.81
N ASP A 96 3.13 -7.84 -7.76
CA ASP A 96 3.74 -7.63 -6.45
C ASP A 96 4.02 -8.98 -5.78
N ASP A 97 5.28 -9.25 -5.46
CA ASP A 97 5.69 -10.53 -4.87
C ASP A 97 5.09 -10.81 -3.49
N LYS A 98 4.67 -9.76 -2.76
CA LYS A 98 4.12 -9.89 -1.41
C LYS A 98 2.62 -10.10 -1.41
N THR A 99 1.90 -9.37 -2.26
CA THR A 99 0.42 -9.39 -2.28
C THR A 99 -0.15 -10.20 -3.44
N GLY A 100 0.66 -10.54 -4.44
CA GLY A 100 0.23 -11.20 -5.65
C GLY A 100 -0.58 -10.33 -6.61
N VAL A 101 -0.83 -9.05 -6.25
CA VAL A 101 -1.63 -8.10 -7.01
C VAL A 101 -0.78 -7.43 -8.09
N PHE A 102 -1.36 -7.21 -9.27
CA PHE A 102 -0.68 -6.45 -10.33
C PHE A 102 -0.68 -4.96 -10.03
N LYS A 103 0.49 -4.33 -10.12
CA LYS A 103 0.69 -2.89 -9.96
C LYS A 103 1.47 -2.33 -11.15
N LEU A 104 1.48 -1.00 -11.29
CA LEU A 104 2.36 -0.35 -12.29
C LEU A 104 3.82 -0.69 -12.00
N ASN A 105 4.57 -1.01 -13.05
CA ASN A 105 6.01 -1.22 -12.94
C ASN A 105 6.76 0.14 -12.95
N MET A 106 6.46 0.96 -11.94
CA MET A 106 6.91 2.34 -11.82
C MET A 106 7.25 2.66 -10.35
N THR A 107 8.29 3.45 -10.14
CA THR A 107 8.61 4.05 -8.83
C THR A 107 8.04 5.46 -8.71
N ASP A 108 7.85 5.96 -7.49
CA ASP A 108 7.40 7.34 -7.26
C ASP A 108 8.34 8.38 -7.85
N ASP A 109 9.65 8.09 -7.89
CA ASP A 109 10.65 8.96 -8.53
C ASP A 109 10.48 9.03 -10.05
N GLN A 110 10.12 7.91 -10.68
CA GLN A 110 9.82 7.89 -12.12
C GLN A 110 8.57 8.70 -12.43
N LEU A 111 7.53 8.62 -11.59
CA LEU A 111 6.33 9.47 -11.73
C LEU A 111 6.67 10.95 -11.55
N ARG A 112 7.45 11.28 -10.51
CA ARG A 112 7.90 12.64 -10.21
C ARG A 112 8.69 13.23 -11.38
N TYR A 113 9.63 12.44 -11.92
CA TYR A 113 10.41 12.83 -13.09
C TYR A 113 9.52 13.07 -14.31
N LEU A 114 8.56 12.19 -14.58
CA LEU A 114 7.63 12.35 -15.71
C LEU A 114 6.77 13.61 -15.58
N LYS A 115 6.25 13.90 -14.39
CA LYS A 115 5.51 15.15 -14.11
C LYS A 115 6.39 16.38 -14.33
N LYS A 116 7.65 16.35 -13.86
CA LYS A 116 8.61 17.44 -14.07
C LYS A 116 8.86 17.69 -15.56
N GLN A 117 9.16 16.65 -16.34
CA GLN A 117 9.38 16.78 -17.78
C GLN A 117 8.14 17.28 -18.52
N THR A 118 6.95 16.87 -18.08
CA THR A 118 5.68 17.38 -18.63
C THR A 118 5.49 18.86 -18.31
N GLY A 119 5.86 19.29 -17.10
CA GLY A 119 5.85 20.70 -16.70
C GLY A 119 6.80 21.56 -17.54
N GLU A 120 8.05 21.12 -17.72
CA GLU A 120 9.03 21.79 -18.58
C GLU A 120 8.53 21.92 -20.03
N ALA A 121 7.89 20.86 -20.56
CA ALA A 121 7.29 20.89 -21.89
C ALA A 121 6.09 21.85 -21.99
N ALA A 122 5.29 21.99 -20.93
CA ALA A 122 4.19 22.95 -20.89
C ALA A 122 4.70 24.40 -20.85
N GLU A 123 5.71 24.65 -20.01
CA GLU A 123 6.34 25.97 -19.87
C GLU A 123 6.96 26.43 -21.19
N ALA A 124 7.62 25.52 -21.92
CA ALA A 124 8.15 25.80 -23.26
C ALA A 124 7.07 26.21 -24.28
N MET A 125 5.80 25.85 -24.03
CA MET A 125 4.64 26.26 -24.84
C MET A 125 3.88 27.46 -24.26
N GLY A 126 4.40 28.11 -23.21
CA GLY A 126 3.74 29.20 -22.51
C GLY A 126 2.48 28.77 -21.76
N LYS A 127 2.39 27.49 -21.38
CA LYS A 127 1.27 26.91 -20.62
C LYS A 127 1.75 26.40 -19.27
N GLU A 128 0.81 26.19 -18.36
CA GLU A 128 1.05 25.55 -17.07
C GLU A 128 0.45 24.14 -17.07
N ALA A 129 1.22 23.15 -16.59
CA ALA A 129 0.74 21.79 -16.38
C ALA A 129 0.24 21.63 -14.95
N LEU A 130 -1.07 21.39 -14.78
CA LEU A 130 -1.69 21.25 -13.47
C LEU A 130 -2.01 19.78 -13.15
N PHE A 131 -1.36 19.25 -12.11
CA PHE A 131 -1.62 17.91 -11.57
C PHE A 131 -2.33 18.03 -10.22
N ILE A 132 -3.59 17.63 -10.15
CA ILE A 132 -4.42 17.78 -8.95
C ILE A 132 -4.58 16.45 -8.20
N PRO A 133 -4.73 16.47 -6.86
CA PRO A 133 -5.00 15.26 -6.09
C PRO A 133 -6.42 14.74 -6.36
N GLU A 134 -6.62 13.43 -6.17
CA GLU A 134 -7.88 12.75 -6.53
C GLU A 134 -9.09 13.29 -5.75
N TRP A 135 -8.88 13.72 -4.51
CA TRP A 135 -9.93 14.20 -3.63
C TRP A 135 -10.41 15.63 -3.95
N LEU A 136 -9.61 16.44 -4.66
CA LEU A 136 -9.90 17.86 -4.86
C LEU A 136 -11.01 18.03 -5.92
N PRO A 137 -12.16 18.62 -5.58
CA PRO A 137 -13.22 18.88 -6.54
C PRO A 137 -12.86 20.03 -7.48
N ARG A 138 -13.35 19.96 -8.72
CA ARG A 138 -13.10 20.98 -9.75
C ARG A 138 -14.02 22.19 -9.66
N GLN A 139 -15.22 22.03 -9.09
CA GLN A 139 -16.25 23.08 -9.11
C GLN A 139 -16.03 24.17 -8.04
N ALA A 140 -15.17 23.93 -7.04
CA ALA A 140 -14.80 24.92 -6.01
C ALA A 140 -13.54 24.47 -5.24
N PRO A 141 -12.35 24.39 -5.88
CA PRO A 141 -11.17 23.78 -5.27
C PRO A 141 -10.70 24.52 -4.01
N VAL A 142 -10.77 25.86 -4.00
CA VAL A 142 -10.36 26.67 -2.84
C VAL A 142 -11.27 26.43 -1.65
N ALA A 143 -12.59 26.58 -1.82
CA ALA A 143 -13.55 26.35 -0.73
C ALA A 143 -13.50 24.91 -0.19
N ALA A 144 -13.27 23.92 -1.06
CA ALA A 144 -13.09 22.53 -0.63
C ALA A 144 -11.81 22.33 0.19
N ASN A 145 -10.71 22.99 -0.19
CA ASN A 145 -9.48 22.95 0.59
C ASN A 145 -9.65 23.66 1.95
N ASP A 146 -10.26 24.85 1.98
CA ASP A 146 -10.53 25.58 3.22
C ASP A 146 -11.39 24.76 4.18
N MET A 147 -12.44 24.11 3.65
CA MET A 147 -13.29 23.22 4.44
C MET A 147 -12.52 22.01 4.96
N LEU A 148 -11.66 21.39 4.14
CA LEU A 148 -10.83 20.26 4.58
C LEU A 148 -9.87 20.67 5.70
N VAL A 149 -9.24 21.84 5.59
CA VAL A 149 -8.33 22.39 6.61
C VAL A 149 -9.08 22.67 7.92
N MET A 150 -10.25 23.28 7.85
CA MET A 150 -11.09 23.53 9.02
C MET A 150 -11.52 22.22 9.71
N LEU A 151 -11.97 21.23 8.94
CA LEU A 151 -12.33 19.91 9.47
C LEU A 151 -11.14 19.18 10.10
N ALA A 152 -9.95 19.30 9.51
CA ALA A 152 -8.72 18.75 10.08
C ALA A 152 -8.36 19.42 11.42
N GLY A 153 -8.52 20.74 11.52
CA GLY A 153 -8.36 21.49 12.77
C GLY A 153 -9.33 21.01 13.85
N ASN A 154 -10.63 20.92 13.53
CA ASN A 154 -11.65 20.44 14.47
C ASN A 154 -11.36 19.01 14.97
N LEU A 155 -10.86 18.13 14.09
CA LEU A 155 -10.49 16.77 14.48
C LEU A 155 -9.28 16.77 15.43
N GLN A 156 -8.29 17.62 15.17
CA GLN A 156 -7.12 17.77 16.02
C GLN A 156 -7.52 18.28 17.41
N ASP A 157 -8.35 19.32 17.47
CA ASP A 157 -8.82 19.90 18.74
C ASP A 157 -9.58 18.86 19.56
N ARG A 158 -10.50 18.11 18.92
CA ARG A 158 -11.25 17.05 19.59
C ARG A 158 -10.36 15.90 20.09
N ALA A 159 -9.34 15.53 19.34
CA ALA A 159 -8.37 14.53 19.79
C ALA A 159 -7.51 15.02 20.97
N GLN A 160 -7.19 16.32 21.02
CA GLN A 160 -6.51 16.94 22.15
C GLN A 160 -7.40 17.00 23.40
N GLU A 161 -8.69 17.31 23.24
CA GLU A 161 -9.69 17.26 24.32
C GLU A 161 -9.74 15.86 24.94
N TYR A 162 -9.91 14.80 24.13
CA TYR A 162 -9.94 13.42 24.65
C TYR A 162 -8.64 12.99 25.32
N ALA A 163 -7.48 13.44 24.82
CA ALA A 163 -6.21 13.17 25.48
C ALA A 163 -6.14 13.87 26.85
N SER A 164 -6.64 15.10 26.95
CA SER A 164 -6.73 15.85 28.20
C SER A 164 -7.67 15.19 29.20
N ASP A 165 -8.84 14.74 28.75
CA ASP A 165 -9.82 14.01 29.58
C ASP A 165 -9.21 12.73 30.14
N PHE A 166 -8.52 11.95 29.31
CA PHE A 166 -7.83 10.75 29.77
C PHE A 166 -6.78 11.07 30.83
N MET A 167 -5.97 12.11 30.62
CA MET A 167 -4.95 12.53 31.58
C MET A 167 -5.55 13.03 32.90
N SER A 168 -6.77 13.57 32.90
CA SER A 168 -7.44 13.99 34.13
C SER A 168 -7.73 12.80 35.06
N CYS A 169 -8.05 11.64 34.47
CA CYS A 169 -8.24 10.38 35.19
C CYS A 169 -6.91 9.67 35.50
N PHE A 170 -5.91 9.82 34.63
CA PHE A 170 -4.63 9.12 34.69
C PHE A 170 -3.44 10.09 34.54
N PRO A 171 -3.10 10.89 35.57
CA PRO A 171 -2.18 12.03 35.46
C PRO A 171 -0.72 11.65 35.18
N ASP A 172 -0.30 10.42 35.49
CA ASP A 172 1.07 9.94 35.26
C ASP A 172 1.38 9.62 33.78
N THR A 173 0.46 9.93 32.88
CA THR A 173 0.54 9.57 31.46
C THR A 173 0.97 10.74 30.57
N SER A 174 1.53 10.43 29.40
CA SER A 174 1.99 11.43 28.44
C SER A 174 0.90 11.75 27.41
N SER A 175 0.49 13.02 27.35
CA SER A 175 -0.46 13.55 26.36
C SER A 175 -0.11 13.12 24.93
N LYS A 176 1.17 13.22 24.56
CA LYS A 176 1.67 12.86 23.23
C LYS A 176 1.42 11.39 22.91
N HIS A 177 1.64 10.49 23.87
CA HIS A 177 1.47 9.06 23.66
C HIS A 177 0.00 8.68 23.60
N ILE A 178 -0.86 9.28 24.44
CA ILE A 178 -2.30 9.07 24.40
C ILE A 178 -2.87 9.56 23.08
N PHE A 179 -2.55 10.79 22.67
CA PHE A 179 -3.00 11.35 21.41
C PHE A 179 -2.64 10.44 20.23
N ASN A 180 -1.39 9.99 20.16
CA ASN A 180 -0.96 9.09 19.09
C ASN A 180 -1.70 7.75 19.13
N GLU A 181 -1.93 7.18 20.31
CA GLU A 181 -2.66 5.92 20.45
C GLU A 181 -4.13 6.07 20.06
N LEU A 182 -4.79 7.16 20.47
CA LEU A 182 -6.16 7.49 20.07
C LEU A 182 -6.30 7.58 18.55
N ILE A 183 -5.37 8.28 17.87
CA ILE A 183 -5.37 8.39 16.41
C ILE A 183 -5.19 7.01 15.75
N CYS A 184 -4.27 6.18 16.25
CA CYS A 184 -4.03 4.84 15.71
C CYS A 184 -5.22 3.89 15.91
N LEU A 185 -5.96 4.04 17.01
CA LEU A 185 -7.15 3.23 17.30
C LEU A 185 -8.38 3.72 16.50
N ALA A 186 -8.54 5.04 16.35
CA ALA A 186 -9.68 5.63 15.64
C ALA A 186 -9.55 5.51 14.11
N PHE A 187 -8.34 5.57 13.57
CA PHE A 187 -8.10 5.60 12.14
C PHE A 187 -7.22 4.44 11.70
N ALA A 188 -7.83 3.38 11.15
CA ALA A 188 -7.12 2.19 10.66
C ALA A 188 -6.02 2.49 9.61
N ARG A 189 -6.09 3.65 8.93
CA ARG A 189 -5.08 4.10 7.96
C ARG A 189 -3.90 4.85 8.58
N ALA A 190 -3.94 5.18 9.87
CA ALA A 190 -2.88 5.91 10.56
C ALA A 190 -1.64 5.04 10.86
N THR A 191 -1.81 3.71 10.89
CA THR A 191 -0.74 2.75 11.16
C THR A 191 -0.91 1.51 10.27
N PRO A 192 0.19 0.84 9.84
CA PRO A 192 0.09 -0.42 9.11
C PRO A 192 -0.37 -1.61 9.99
N GLU A 193 -0.32 -1.46 11.32
CA GLU A 193 -0.80 -2.47 12.26
C GLU A 193 -2.34 -2.50 12.30
N PRO A 194 -3.01 -3.65 12.12
CA PRO A 194 -4.47 -3.74 12.25
C PRO A 194 -4.94 -3.29 13.64
N VAL A 195 -6.03 -2.51 13.69
CA VAL A 195 -6.60 -1.98 14.95
C VAL A 195 -6.90 -3.11 15.94
N GLU A 196 -7.46 -4.23 15.47
CA GLU A 196 -7.75 -5.39 16.32
C GLU A 196 -6.47 -5.97 16.97
N THR A 197 -5.39 -6.13 16.21
CA THR A 197 -4.10 -6.60 16.72
C THR A 197 -3.55 -5.66 17.79
N ARG A 198 -3.63 -4.35 17.55
CA ARG A 198 -3.22 -3.32 18.51
C ARG A 198 -4.06 -3.37 19.79
N CYS A 199 -5.38 -3.44 19.67
CA CYS A 199 -6.30 -3.57 20.81
C CYS A 199 -5.99 -4.81 21.64
N ASN A 200 -5.81 -5.96 20.99
CA ASN A 200 -5.48 -7.23 21.67
C ASN A 200 -4.14 -7.16 22.41
N ARG A 201 -3.10 -6.59 21.77
CA ARG A 201 -1.80 -6.36 22.41
C ARG A 201 -1.92 -5.44 23.63
N ASN A 202 -2.66 -4.34 23.50
CA ASN A 202 -2.84 -3.37 24.58
C ASN A 202 -3.61 -4.00 25.75
N ALA A 203 -4.69 -4.73 25.47
CA ALA A 203 -5.48 -5.45 26.47
C ALA A 203 -4.64 -6.50 27.21
N ALA A 204 -3.89 -7.33 26.48
CA ALA A 204 -2.99 -8.32 27.09
C ALA A 204 -1.94 -7.67 28.00
N THR A 205 -1.37 -6.54 27.56
CA THR A 205 -0.39 -5.77 28.35
C THR A 205 -1.03 -5.19 29.61
N ALA A 206 -2.22 -4.60 29.49
CA ALA A 206 -2.98 -4.04 30.60
C ALA A 206 -3.33 -5.10 31.65
N GLN A 207 -3.83 -6.27 31.21
CA GLN A 207 -4.15 -7.40 32.10
C GLN A 207 -2.90 -7.93 32.83
N ALA A 208 -1.79 -8.12 32.10
CA ALA A 208 -0.54 -8.58 32.70
C ALA A 208 0.00 -7.57 33.73
N LEU A 209 -0.14 -6.27 33.47
CA LEU A 209 0.24 -5.22 34.43
C LEU A 209 -0.67 -5.21 35.66
N GLN A 210 -1.99 -5.33 35.46
CA GLN A 210 -2.96 -5.39 36.56
C GLN A 210 -2.69 -6.58 37.49
N GLN A 211 -2.39 -7.75 36.93
CA GLN A 211 -2.04 -8.95 37.71
C GLN A 211 -0.80 -8.72 38.59
N ARG A 212 0.19 -7.97 38.10
CA ARG A 212 1.43 -7.67 38.86
C ARG A 212 1.21 -6.62 39.94
N LEU A 213 0.37 -5.63 39.69
CA LEU A 213 0.10 -4.53 40.63
C LEU A 213 -0.96 -4.89 41.69
N GLY A 214 -1.70 -5.97 41.49
CA GLY A 214 -2.86 -6.34 42.32
C GLY A 214 -4.08 -5.46 42.04
N HIS A 215 -5.21 -5.70 42.71
CA HIS A 215 -6.37 -4.81 42.64
C HIS A 215 -6.09 -3.53 43.43
N ARG A 216 -5.92 -2.40 42.73
CA ARG A 216 -5.97 -1.07 43.34
C ARG A 216 -7.40 -0.54 43.18
N PRO A 217 -8.03 0.01 44.23
CA PRO A 217 -9.30 0.68 44.06
C PRO A 217 -9.07 1.95 43.23
N GLY A 218 -9.69 2.06 42.06
CA GLY A 218 -9.52 3.25 41.21
C GLY A 218 -10.35 3.23 39.93
N TYR A 219 -11.32 4.15 39.91
CA TYR A 219 -12.15 4.63 38.80
C TYR A 219 -13.05 3.62 38.09
N GLN A 220 -14.36 3.87 38.17
CA GLN A 220 -15.39 3.22 37.36
C GLN A 220 -15.04 3.36 35.88
N VAL A 221 -14.79 2.23 35.23
CA VAL A 221 -14.55 2.19 33.78
C VAL A 221 -15.89 2.45 33.08
N ALA A 222 -15.90 3.20 31.98
CA ALA A 222 -17.13 3.55 31.25
C ALA A 222 -17.97 2.34 30.75
N ASN A 223 -17.43 1.12 30.84
CA ASN A 223 -18.10 -0.14 30.50
C ASN A 223 -18.27 -1.09 31.71
N GLU A 224 -18.08 -0.63 32.95
CA GLU A 224 -18.56 -1.42 34.08
C GLU A 224 -20.09 -1.48 34.00
N PRO A 225 -20.70 -2.68 34.04
CA PRO A 225 -22.14 -2.77 34.19
C PRO A 225 -22.52 -1.94 35.42
N PHE A 226 -23.54 -1.09 35.28
CA PHE A 226 -24.10 -0.37 36.42
C PHE A 226 -24.30 -1.39 37.55
N PRO A 227 -23.86 -1.10 38.79
CA PRO A 227 -24.17 -1.98 39.89
C PRO A 227 -25.69 -2.17 39.92
N ASP A 228 -26.16 -3.40 40.03
CA ASP A 228 -27.57 -3.69 40.26
C ASP A 228 -27.95 -3.04 41.60
N ILE A 229 -28.41 -1.79 41.56
CA ILE A 229 -28.92 -1.08 42.73
C ILE A 229 -30.37 -1.53 42.88
N PRO A 230 -30.73 -2.34 43.90
CA PRO A 230 -32.10 -2.85 44.07
C PRO A 230 -33.13 -1.74 44.35
N GLU A 231 -32.68 -0.51 44.57
CA GLU A 231 -33.51 0.65 44.90
C GLU A 231 -34.13 1.33 43.66
N LEU A 232 -33.60 1.13 42.45
CA LEU A 232 -34.20 1.72 41.24
C LEU A 232 -35.53 1.04 40.86
N ASP A 233 -35.69 -0.25 41.16
CA ASP A 233 -36.95 -0.98 40.95
C ASP A 233 -38.06 -0.53 41.92
N GLN A 234 -37.72 0.19 43.00
CA GLN A 234 -38.70 0.76 43.93
C GLN A 234 -39.19 2.16 43.52
N LEU A 235 -38.54 2.80 42.54
CA LEU A 235 -38.90 4.14 42.04
C LEU A 235 -39.74 4.12 40.76
N CYS A 236 -39.95 2.94 40.16
CA CYS A 236 -40.92 2.74 39.10
C CYS A 236 -42.27 2.36 39.70
N ILE A 237 -43.04 3.37 40.15
CA ILE A 237 -44.50 3.29 40.36
C ILE A 237 -45.19 3.91 39.15
#